data_AF-A0A952C3N0-F1
#
_entry.id   AF-A0A952C3N0-F1
#
_cell.length_a   1.000
_cell.length_b   1.000
_cell.length_c   1.000
_cell.angle_alpha   90.00
_cell.angle_beta   90.00
_cell.angle_gamma   90.00
#
_symmetry.space_group_name_H-M   'P 1'
#
loop_
_entity.id
_entity.type
_entity.pdbx_description
1 polymer ?
#
loop_
_entity_poly.entity_id
_entity_poly.type
_entity_poly.pdbx_seq_one_letter_code
_entity_poly.pdbx_strand_id
1 'polypeptide(L)' 'THFAHVGHLSVGVYPAALAAAEDVDASAEAMVAAFLVGAEAAIRVGLVLGRSHYNQGFHQTATAGATTPRMKN' A
#
# COMPACT_ATOMS: atom_id res chain seq x y z
N THR A 1 3.55 -1.61 -10.93
CA THR A 1 3.95 -0.18 -10.90
C THR A 1 2.72 0.68 -11.08
N HIS A 2 2.63 1.80 -10.37
CA HIS A 2 1.58 2.80 -10.59
C HIS A 2 2.22 4.07 -11.16
N PHE A 3 1.58 4.81 -12.07
CA PHE A 3 2.23 5.96 -12.70
C PHE A 3 2.14 7.25 -11.86
N ALA A 4 1.07 7.37 -11.08
CA ALA A 4 0.85 8.51 -10.19
C ALA A 4 1.73 8.46 -8.92
N HIS A 5 2.32 7.31 -8.62
CA HIS A 5 3.21 7.05 -7.49
C HIS A 5 4.45 6.38 -8.05
N VAL A 6 5.64 6.98 -7.96
CA VAL A 6 6.86 6.42 -8.57
C VAL A 6 7.38 5.24 -7.74
N GLY A 7 6.67 4.10 -7.78
CA GLY A 7 6.99 2.91 -7.00
C GLY A 7 6.12 1.67 -7.29
N HIS A 8 6.41 0.61 -6.54
CA HIS A 8 5.87 -0.74 -6.70
C HIS A 8 4.98 -1.16 -5.52
N LEU A 9 3.95 -0.38 -5.21
CA LEU A 9 3.12 -0.52 -4.01
C LEU A 9 2.61 -1.96 -3.72
N SER A 10 2.29 -2.75 -4.75
CA SER A 10 1.78 -4.11 -4.58
C SER A 10 2.70 -5.01 -3.75
N VAL A 11 4.02 -4.84 -3.87
CA VAL A 11 5.01 -5.66 -3.14
C VAL A 11 4.98 -5.41 -1.63
N GLY A 12 4.51 -4.25 -1.18
CA GLY A 12 4.33 -3.95 0.25
C GLY A 12 2.90 -4.22 0.73
N VAL A 13 1.90 -3.76 -0.03
CA VAL A 13 0.50 -3.77 0.41
C VAL A 13 -0.11 -5.18 0.35
N TYR A 14 0.16 -5.96 -0.70
CA TYR A 14 -0.43 -7.29 -0.86
C TYR A 14 -0.03 -8.27 0.24
N PRO A 15 1.28 -8.50 0.54
CA PRO A 15 1.66 -9.44 1.59
C PRO A 15 1.19 -8.98 2.98
N ALA A 16 1.13 -7.67 3.23
CA ALA A 16 0.62 -7.15 4.49
C ALA A 16 -0.90 -7.37 4.64
N ALA A 17 -1.68 -7.17 3.56
CA ALA A 17 -3.11 -7.47 3.56
C ALA A 17 -3.39 -8.98 3.69
N LEU A 18 -2.57 -9.83 3.05
CA LEU A 18 -2.69 -11.28 3.17
C LEU A 18 -2.43 -11.75 4.61
N ALA A 19 -1.30 -11.32 5.19
CA ALA A 19 -0.96 -11.67 6.57
C ALA A 19 -2.02 -11.19 7.57
N ALA A 20 -2.55 -9.97 7.39
CA ALA A 20 -3.62 -9.45 8.24
C ALA A 20 -4.95 -10.22 8.07
N ALA A 21 -5.27 -10.69 6.86
CA ALA A 21 -6.46 -11.50 6.61
C ALA A 21 -6.35 -12.87 7.27
N GLU A 22 -5.19 -13.53 7.17
CA GLU A 22 -4.93 -14.82 7.79
C GLU A 22 -5.02 -14.74 9.33
N ASP A 23 -4.50 -13.67 9.93
CA ASP A 23 -4.51 -13.47 11.40
C ASP A 23 -5.93 -13.35 11.98
N VAL A 24 -6.90 -12.90 11.18
CA VAL A 24 -8.29 -12.68 11.61
C VAL A 24 -9.30 -13.62 10.95
N ASP A 25 -8.83 -14.62 10.21
CA ASP A 25 -9.67 -15.55 9.42
C ASP A 25 -10.66 -14.82 8.50
N ALA A 26 -10.18 -13.76 7.82
CA ALA A 26 -11.00 -12.94 6.94
C ALA A 26 -11.33 -13.66 5.62
N SER A 27 -12.47 -13.31 5.03
CA SER A 27 -12.82 -13.76 3.69
C SER A 27 -11.88 -13.15 2.63
N ALA A 28 -11.79 -13.81 1.47
CA ALA A 28 -11.02 -13.31 0.34
C ALA A 28 -11.52 -11.94 -0.14
N GLU A 29 -12.83 -11.67 -0.07
CA GLU A 29 -13.42 -10.38 -0.42
C GLU A 29 -12.94 -9.27 0.52
N ALA A 30 -12.88 -9.55 1.83
CA ALA A 30 -12.36 -8.62 2.82
C ALA A 30 -10.85 -8.36 2.61
N MET A 31 -10.08 -9.40 2.27
CA MET A 31 -8.68 -9.28 1.89
C MET A 31 -8.49 -8.36 0.68
N VAL A 32 -9.26 -8.58 -0.40
CA VAL A 32 -9.23 -7.76 -1.61
C VAL A 32 -9.60 -6.31 -1.31
N ALA A 33 -10.63 -6.08 -0.49
CA ALA A 33 -11.03 -4.74 -0.08
C ALA A 33 -9.90 -4.01 0.68
N ALA A 34 -9.23 -4.67 1.62
CA ALA A 34 -8.12 -4.09 2.35
C ALA A 34 -6.91 -3.80 1.44
N PHE A 35 -6.59 -4.71 0.52
CA PHE A 35 -5.56 -4.47 -0.48
C PHE A 35 -5.86 -3.21 -1.31
N LEU A 36 -7.11 -3.06 -1.75
CA LEU A 36 -7.55 -1.93 -2.57
C LEU A 36 -7.48 -0.61 -1.81
N VAL A 37 -7.93 -0.58 -0.55
CA VAL A 37 -7.81 0.60 0.33
C VAL A 37 -6.34 0.95 0.61
N GLY A 38 -5.51 -0.05 0.91
CA GLY A 38 -4.07 0.15 1.14
C GLY A 38 -3.35 0.68 -0.11
N ALA A 39 -3.74 0.19 -1.29
CA ALA A 39 -3.19 0.65 -2.56
C ALA A 39 -3.55 2.12 -2.83
N GLU A 40 -4.82 2.49 -2.66
CA GLU A 40 -5.28 3.88 -2.82
C GLU A 40 -4.58 4.82 -1.84
N ALA A 41 -4.43 4.41 -0.57
CA ALA A 41 -3.69 5.18 0.42
C ALA A 41 -2.23 5.42 -0.01
N ALA A 42 -1.52 4.36 -0.43
CA ALA A 42 -0.14 4.46 -0.92
C ALA A 42 -0.01 5.37 -2.15
N ILE A 43 -0.98 5.32 -3.07
CA ILE A 43 -1.04 6.20 -4.25
C ILE A 43 -1.20 7.65 -3.82
N ARG A 44 -2.14 7.96 -2.93
CA ARG A 44 -2.38 9.34 -2.44
C ARG A 44 -1.19 9.89 -1.69
N VAL A 45 -0.56 9.10 -0.82
CA VAL A 45 0.69 9.49 -0.15
C VAL A 45 1.80 9.73 -1.17
N GLY A 46 1.95 8.83 -2.15
CA GLY A 46 2.92 8.98 -3.24
C GLY A 46 2.74 10.27 -4.05
N LEU A 47 1.49 10.64 -4.32
CA LEU A 47 1.12 11.89 -5.00
C LEU A 47 1.51 13.13 -4.19
N VAL A 48 1.25 13.12 -2.88
CA VAL A 48 1.61 14.23 -1.97
C VAL A 48 3.13 14.37 -1.85
N LEU A 49 3.86 13.26 -1.73
CA LEU A 49 5.33 13.27 -1.72
C LEU A 49 5.90 13.77 -3.05
N GLY A 50 5.26 13.38 -4.16
CA GLY A 50 5.58 13.86 -5.50
C GLY A 50 7.00 13.51 -5.97
N ARG A 51 7.39 14.12 -7.09
CA ARG A 51 8.68 13.86 -7.75
C ARG A 51 9.87 14.42 -6.95
N SER A 52 9.67 15.49 -6.20
CA SER A 52 10.72 16.12 -5.38
C SER A 52 11.27 15.16 -4.33
N HIS A 53 10.40 14.37 -3.69
CA HIS A 53 10.80 13.36 -2.72
C HIS A 53 11.68 12.28 -3.34
N TYR A 54 11.30 11.77 -4.52
CA TYR A 54 12.13 10.82 -5.26
C TYR A 54 13.48 11.42 -5.66
N ASN A 55 13.49 12.65 -6.16
CA ASN A 55 14.70 13.33 -6.61
C ASN A 55 15.66 13.68 -5.46
N GLN A 56 15.19 13.72 -4.22
CA GLN A 56 16.02 13.83 -3.02
C GLN A 56 16.67 12.50 -2.61
N GLY A 57 16.42 11.41 -3.36
CA GLY A 57 17.01 10.09 -3.16
C GLY A 57 16.14 9.10 -2.39
N PHE A 58 14.93 9.49 -1.98
CA PHE A 58 14.02 8.58 -1.28
C PHE A 58 13.32 7.61 -2.22
N HIS A 59 13.19 6.35 -1.79
CA HIS A 59 12.52 5.32 -2.56
C HIS A 59 11.03 5.24 -2.23
N GLN A 60 10.17 5.77 -3.10
CA GLN A 60 8.74 5.95 -2.77
C GLN A 60 7.99 4.64 -2.49
N THR A 61 8.41 3.51 -3.07
CA THR A 61 7.85 2.19 -2.73
C THR A 61 7.88 1.94 -1.22
N ALA A 62 8.96 2.35 -0.54
CA ALA A 62 9.08 2.19 0.91
C ALA A 62 8.34 3.31 1.65
N THR A 63 8.55 4.57 1.27
CA THR A 63 8.05 5.71 2.06
C THR A 63 6.55 5.95 1.93
N ALA A 64 5.91 5.54 0.83
CA ALA A 64 4.47 5.62 0.66
C ALA A 64 3.77 4.25 0.80
N GLY A 65 4.49 3.14 0.59
CA GLY A 65 3.94 1.79 0.63
C GLY A 65 3.81 1.17 2.02
N ALA A 66 4.25 1.86 3.08
CA ALA A 66 4.16 1.38 4.47
C ALA A 66 2.76 1.47 5.10
N THR A 67 1.73 1.73 4.30
CA THR A 67 0.34 1.84 4.76
C THR A 67 -0.39 0.52 4.58
N THR A 68 -0.74 -0.15 5.68
CA THR A 68 -1.62 -1.33 5.68
C THR A 68 -2.89 -1.02 6.47
N PRO A 69 -4.08 -1.20 5.90
CA PRO A 69 -5.32 -1.07 6.66
C PRO A 69 -5.42 -2.14 7.74
N ARG A 70 -5.83 -1.75 8.94
CA ARG A 70 -6.11 -2.71 10.01
C ARG A 70 -7.43 -3.42 9.71
N MET A 71 -7.40 -4.74 9.55
CA MET A 71 -8.60 -5.56 9.48
C MET A 71 -9.24 -5.68 10.87
N LYS A 72 -10.57 -5.74 10.91
CA LYS A 72 -11.34 -5.93 12.14
C LYS A 72 -12.11 -7.25 11.99
N ASN A 73 -12.14 -8.03 13.07
CA ASN A 73 -13.02 -9.19 13.22
C ASN A 73 -14.49 -8.74 13.36
#